data_AF-A0A537PJ32-F1
#
_entry.id   AF-A0A537PJ32-F1
#
_cell.length_a   1.000
_cell.length_b   1.000
_cell.length_c   1.000
_cell.angle_alpha   90.00
_cell.angle_beta   90.00
_cell.angle_gamma   90.00
#
_symmetry.space_group_name_H-M   'P 1'
#
loop_
_entity.id
_entity.type
_entity.pdbx_description
1 polymer ?
#
loop_
_entity_poly.entity_id
_entity_poly.type
_entity_poly.pdbx_seq_one_letter_code
_entity_poly.pdbx_strand_id
1 'polypeptide(L)'
;MMRSTTFTVRVDAAAKKRLERLAKSTGRSRSFLAAEAINEYLDVNEWQVAGIKRAIASLDRGEAVPHEQVKDWVASWGSGSERPHP
;
A
#
# COMPACT_ATOMS: atom_id res chain seq x y z
N MET A 1 16.23 19.89 -2.08
CA MET A 1 14.95 20.16 -2.78
C MET A 1 14.61 18.95 -3.63
N MET A 2 13.47 18.30 -3.40
CA MET A 2 12.93 17.31 -4.35
C MET A 2 12.62 18.02 -5.68
N ARG A 3 13.04 17.44 -6.79
CA ARG A 3 12.71 17.95 -8.13
C ARG A 3 11.34 17.40 -8.53
N SER A 4 10.40 18.27 -8.87
CA SER A 4 9.13 17.87 -9.48
C SER A 4 9.32 17.56 -10.96
N THR A 5 8.65 16.53 -11.45
CA THR A 5 8.49 16.25 -12.88
C THR A 5 7.04 16.42 -13.29
N THR A 6 6.80 16.72 -14.56
CA THR A 6 5.46 16.93 -15.12
C THR A 6 5.09 15.75 -16.00
N PHE A 7 3.88 15.24 -15.81
CA PHE A 7 3.26 14.27 -16.71
C PHE A 7 1.79 14.61 -16.93
N THR A 8 1.24 14.17 -18.05
CA THR A 8 -0.14 14.47 -18.46
C THR A 8 -1.03 13.26 -18.26
N VAL A 9 -2.12 13.43 -17.51
CA VAL A 9 -3.12 12.39 -17.26
C VAL A 9 -4.43 12.76 -17.94
N ARG A 10 -5.03 11.79 -18.63
CA ARG A 10 -6.40 11.91 -19.14
C ARG A 10 -7.38 11.52 -18.05
N VAL A 11 -8.34 12.38 -17.78
CA VAL A 11 -9.46 12.15 -16.86
C VAL A 11 -10.76 12.51 -17.56
N ASP A 12 -11.86 11.88 -17.16
CA ASP A 12 -13.17 12.27 -17.66
C ASP A 12 -13.58 13.67 -17.18
N ALA A 13 -14.58 14.26 -17.85
CA ALA A 13 -15.05 15.61 -17.56
C ALA A 13 -15.64 15.74 -16.15
N ALA A 14 -16.25 14.67 -15.60
CA ALA A 14 -16.84 14.68 -14.28
C ALA A 14 -15.76 14.73 -13.19
N ALA A 15 -14.71 13.93 -13.32
CA ALA A 15 -13.54 13.93 -12.45
C ALA A 15 -12.84 15.29 -12.45
N LYS A 16 -12.63 15.89 -13.63
CA LYS A 16 -12.08 17.24 -13.76
C LYS A 16 -12.90 18.26 -12.97
N LYS A 17 -14.22 18.26 -13.14
CA LYS A 17 -15.14 19.19 -12.45
C LYS A 17 -15.17 18.96 -10.93
N ARG A 18 -15.08 17.71 -10.48
CA ARG A 18 -14.96 17.37 -9.06
C ARG A 18 -13.67 17.92 -8.45
N LEU A 19 -12.54 17.72 -9.13
CA LEU A 19 -11.24 18.22 -8.69
C LEU A 19 -11.19 19.76 -8.65
N GLU A 20 -11.79 20.43 -9.63
CA GLU A 20 -11.92 21.89 -9.67
C GLU A 20 -12.70 22.45 -8.46
N ARG A 21 -13.82 21.81 -8.09
CA ARG A 21 -14.57 22.21 -6.89
C ARG A 21 -13.78 21.98 -5.62
N LEU A 22 -13.10 20.84 -5.50
CA LEU A 22 -12.28 20.51 -4.33
C LEU A 22 -11.13 21.51 -4.16
N ALA A 23 -10.43 21.83 -5.26
CA ALA A 23 -9.38 22.85 -5.28
C ALA A 23 -9.88 24.21 -4.74
N LYS A 24 -11.07 24.64 -5.20
CA LYS A 24 -11.69 25.89 -4.74
C LYS A 24 -12.05 25.85 -3.26
N SER A 25 -12.58 24.74 -2.76
CA SER A 25 -13.00 24.63 -1.36
C SER A 25 -11.83 24.49 -0.38
N THR A 26 -10.71 23.89 -0.80
CA THR A 26 -9.53 23.67 0.05
C THR A 26 -8.46 24.77 -0.10
N GLY A 27 -8.60 25.67 -1.08
CA GLY A 27 -7.58 26.68 -1.39
C GLY A 27 -6.30 26.10 -1.99
N ARG A 28 -6.35 24.86 -2.50
CA ARG A 28 -5.20 24.16 -3.11
C ARG A 28 -5.29 24.19 -4.62
N SER A 29 -4.14 24.08 -5.30
CA SER A 29 -4.13 23.96 -6.75
C SER A 29 -4.60 22.57 -7.19
N ARG A 30 -5.18 22.48 -8.39
CA ARG A 30 -5.56 21.18 -8.98
C ARG A 30 -4.36 20.24 -9.10
N SER A 31 -3.20 20.77 -9.48
CA SER A 31 -1.97 20.00 -9.61
C SER A 31 -1.48 19.45 -8.27
N PHE A 32 -1.62 20.24 -7.19
CA PHE A 32 -1.30 19.76 -5.84
C PHE A 32 -2.20 18.59 -5.44
N LEU A 33 -3.51 18.75 -5.56
CA LEU A 33 -4.47 17.69 -5.20
C LEU A 33 -4.33 16.44 -6.08
N ALA A 34 -4.01 16.61 -7.37
CA ALA A 34 -3.76 15.48 -8.26
C ALA A 34 -2.49 14.72 -7.84
N ALA A 35 -1.40 15.44 -7.54
CA ALA A 35 -0.16 14.82 -7.08
C ALA A 35 -0.34 14.10 -5.74
N GLU A 36 -1.08 14.71 -4.80
CA GLU A 36 -1.44 14.11 -3.51
C GLU A 36 -2.21 12.80 -3.70
N ALA A 37 -3.29 12.82 -4.49
CA ALA A 37 -4.08 11.62 -4.77
C ALA A 37 -3.27 10.51 -5.48
N ILE A 38 -2.34 10.88 -6.35
CA ILE A 38 -1.44 9.91 -7.01
C ILE A 38 -0.48 9.29 -5.99
N ASN A 39 0.12 10.09 -5.11
CA ASN A 39 1.02 9.58 -4.07
C ASN A 39 0.28 8.67 -3.10
N GLU A 40 -0.92 9.05 -2.64
CA GLU A 40 -1.74 8.19 -1.78
C GLU A 40 -2.09 6.86 -2.46
N TYR A 41 -2.41 6.90 -3.75
CA TYR A 41 -2.67 5.68 -4.52
C TYR A 41 -1.42 4.79 -4.60
N LEU A 42 -0.24 5.38 -4.87
CA LEU A 42 1.01 4.64 -4.91
C LEU A 42 1.33 4.02 -3.55
N ASP A 43 1.26 4.81 -2.48
CA ASP A 43 1.53 4.37 -1.11
C ASP A 43 0.67 3.16 -0.74
N VAL A 44 -0.62 3.15 -1.11
CA VAL A 44 -1.55 2.04 -0.85
C VAL A 44 -1.25 0.79 -1.68
N ASN A 45 -0.71 0.93 -2.90
CA ASN A 45 -0.54 -0.22 -3.79
C ASN A 45 0.88 -0.80 -3.74
N GLU A 46 1.90 0.04 -3.60
CA GLU A 46 3.30 -0.38 -3.66
C GLU A 46 3.70 -1.27 -2.49
N TRP A 47 3.20 -0.99 -1.27
CA TRP A 47 3.52 -1.84 -0.11
C TRP A 47 3.02 -3.28 -0.30
N GLN A 48 1.81 -3.43 -0.84
CA GLN A 48 1.18 -4.74 -1.05
C GLN A 48 1.90 -5.51 -2.15
N VAL A 49 2.17 -4.85 -3.28
CA VAL A 49 2.92 -5.46 -4.40
C VAL A 49 4.32 -5.87 -3.95
N ALA A 50 5.01 -5.01 -3.19
CA ALA A 50 6.33 -5.33 -2.66
C ALA A 50 6.27 -6.49 -1.65
N GLY A 51 5.24 -6.53 -0.80
CA GLY A 51 5.01 -7.62 0.14
C GLY A 51 4.82 -8.97 -0.55
N ILE A 52 3.97 -9.03 -1.58
CA ILE A 52 3.73 -10.24 -2.37
C ILE A 52 5.02 -10.72 -3.04
N LYS A 53 5.78 -9.80 -3.68
CA LYS A 53 7.04 -10.15 -4.32
C LYS A 53 8.07 -10.69 -3.32
N ARG A 54 8.17 -10.10 -2.13
CA ARG A 54 9.06 -10.59 -1.06
C ARG A 54 8.64 -11.98 -0.57
N ALA A 55 7.35 -12.22 -0.37
CA ALA A 55 6.83 -13.52 0.05
C ALA A 55 7.13 -14.60 -0.99
N ILE A 56 6.86 -14.35 -2.28
CA ILE A 56 7.20 -15.29 -3.36
C ILE A 56 8.71 -15.60 -3.36
N ALA A 57 9.55 -14.57 -3.29
CA ALA A 57 11.00 -14.77 -3.27
C ALA A 57 11.49 -15.57 -2.05
N SER A 58 10.81 -15.47 -0.91
CA SER A 58 11.10 -16.26 0.31
C SER A 58 10.72 -17.73 0.11
N LEU A 59 9.57 -17.99 -0.50
CA LEU A 59 9.15 -19.35 -0.87
C LEU A 59 10.14 -19.99 -1.86
N ASP A 60 10.61 -19.25 -2.87
CA ASP A 60 11.60 -19.72 -3.84
C ASP A 60 12.94 -20.09 -3.19
N ARG A 61 13.28 -19.47 -2.05
CA ARG A 61 14.47 -19.81 -1.24
C ARG A 61 14.24 -20.97 -0.26
N GLY A 62 13.03 -21.53 -0.21
CA GLY A 62 12.68 -22.62 0.70
C GLY A 62 12.43 -22.17 2.14
N GLU A 63 12.21 -20.88 2.38
CA GLU A 63 11.94 -20.30 3.71
C GLU A 63 10.46 -20.41 4.11
N ALA A 64 9.71 -21.35 3.51
CA ALA A 64 8.32 -21.58 3.83
C ALA A 64 8.18 -22.22 5.22
N VAL A 65 7.21 -21.74 6.00
CA VAL A 65 6.85 -22.36 7.29
C VAL A 65 5.75 -23.41 7.08
N PRO A 66 5.91 -24.64 7.58
CA PRO A 66 4.86 -25.66 7.52
C PRO A 66 3.60 -25.24 8.26
N HIS A 67 2.43 -25.53 7.67
CA HIS A 67 1.13 -25.16 8.22
C HIS A 67 0.91 -25.64 9.67
N GLU A 68 1.33 -26.86 9.99
CA GLU A 68 1.16 -27.41 11.35
C GLU A 68 1.95 -26.64 12.41
N GLN A 69 3.14 -26.11 12.08
CA GLN A 69 3.90 -25.26 13.01
C GLN A 69 3.16 -23.96 13.31
N VAL A 70 2.52 -23.36 12.29
CA VAL A 70 1.70 -22.16 12.46
C VAL A 70 0.45 -22.45 13.30
N LYS A 71 -0.23 -23.58 13.06
CA LYS A 71 -1.40 -24.00 13.86
C LYS A 71 -1.04 -24.18 15.33
N ASP A 72 0.05 -24.88 15.60
CA ASP A 72 0.54 -25.12 16.95
C ASP A 72 0.90 -23.80 17.67
N TRP A 73 1.51 -22.86 16.96
CA TRP A 73 1.83 -21.53 17.48
C TRP A 73 0.55 -20.75 17.84
N VAL A 74 -0.40 -20.64 16.90
CA VAL A 74 -1.67 -19.92 17.12
C VAL A 74 -2.48 -20.55 18.26
N ALA A 75 -2.51 -21.88 18.36
CA ALA A 75 -3.22 -22.58 19.43
C ALA A 75 -2.60 -22.34 20.83
N SER A 76 -1.33 -21.92 20.89
CA SER A 76 -0.63 -21.66 22.15
C SER A 76 -0.82 -20.23 22.69
N TRP A 77 -1.38 -19.31 21.90
CA TRP A 77 -1.57 -17.92 22.29
C TRP A 77 -2.44 -17.77 23.54
N GLY A 78 -2.02 -16.91 24.47
CA GLY A 78 -2.74 -16.67 25.72
C GLY A 78 -2.68 -17.82 26.73
N SER A 79 -1.88 -18.85 26.45
CA SER A 79 -1.54 -19.89 27.43
C SER A 79 -0.27 -19.53 28.21
N GLY A 80 -0.05 -20.17 29.36
CA GLY A 80 1.22 -20.05 30.10
C GLY A 80 2.43 -20.69 29.40
N SER A 81 2.22 -21.30 28.23
CA SER A 81 3.22 -21.98 27.41
C SER A 81 3.13 -21.53 25.94
N GLU A 82 2.97 -20.22 25.73
CA GLU A 82 2.94 -19.64 24.38
C GLU A 82 4.25 -19.95 23.63
N ARG A 83 4.12 -20.48 22.41
CA ARG A 83 5.25 -20.87 21.56
C ARG A 83 5.82 -19.62 20.84
N PRO A 84 7.13 -19.61 20.50
CA PRO A 84 7.69 -18.54 19.69
C PRO A 84 7.11 -18.57 18.26
N HIS A 85 7.16 -17.42 17.59
CA HIS A 85 6.82 -17.33 16.16
C HIS A 85 7.71 -18.30 15.35
N PRO A 86 7.12 -19.18 14.52
CA PRO A 86 7.86 -20.16 13.72
C PRO A 86 8.62 -19.54 12.55
#